data_AF-A0A8T0E0K6-F1
#
_entry.id   AF-A0A8T0E0K6-F1
#
_cell.length_a   1.000
_cell.length_b   1.000
_cell.length_c   1.000
_cell.angle_alpha   90.00
_cell.angle_beta   90.00
_cell.angle_gamma   90.00
#
_symmetry.space_group_name_H-M   'P 1'
#
loop_
_entity.id
_entity.type
_entity.pdbx_description
1 polymer ?
#
loop_
_entity_poly.entity_id
_entity_poly.type
_entity_poly.pdbx_seq_one_letter_code
_entity_poly.pdbx_strand_id
1 'polypeptide(L)'
;MSARRALHFVFKVGDRKDTIKFYTEVLGMKVLRHEEFEEGCKASCNGPYDGKWSKTMIGYGPEDDHFITKGWPTKKDNNVAILEAPGGYKYFICDQQKSNSADPVQKVSLACSNLQKSLCKLELKDIGGPVNHEQAFGRIAFSCPTSELAGIQDAVKNSGYKILTPLVSLDTPGKATVHVVILADPDGHEICFVGDEAFRELSKVDPKGEGLLKEAIDADKSDEWFAKKGLSKVEK
;
A
#
# COMPACT_ATOMS: atom_id res chain seq x y z
N MET A 1 19.05 -4.56 -18.02
CA MET A 1 17.69 -4.60 -17.41
C MET A 1 17.28 -3.18 -17.11
N SER A 2 16.03 -2.81 -17.33
CA SER A 2 15.54 -1.49 -16.93
C SER A 2 15.46 -1.36 -15.40
N ALA A 3 15.49 -0.13 -14.91
CA ALA A 3 15.33 0.14 -13.49
C ALA A 3 13.85 -0.03 -13.10
N ARG A 4 13.58 -1.02 -12.25
CA ARG A 4 12.27 -1.24 -11.61
C ARG A 4 12.44 -1.14 -10.11
N ARG A 5 11.52 -0.46 -9.44
CA ARG A 5 11.63 -0.14 -8.01
C ARG A 5 10.33 -0.49 -7.31
N ALA A 6 10.41 -1.22 -6.20
CA ALA A 6 9.25 -1.43 -5.34
C ALA A 6 8.97 -0.15 -4.56
N LEU A 7 7.70 0.23 -4.39
CA LEU A 7 7.31 1.50 -3.79
C LEU A 7 6.65 1.32 -2.42
N HIS A 8 5.49 0.67 -2.40
CA HIS A 8 4.65 0.56 -1.22
C HIS A 8 3.65 -0.59 -1.35
N PHE A 9 3.05 -0.95 -0.23
CA PHE A 9 1.86 -1.79 -0.15
C PHE A 9 0.67 -0.96 0.36
N VAL A 10 -0.50 -1.14 -0.25
CA VAL A 10 -1.73 -0.42 0.13
C VAL A 10 -2.56 -1.26 1.09
N PHE A 11 -2.88 -0.72 2.25
CA PHE A 11 -3.83 -1.29 3.21
C PHE A 11 -5.16 -0.53 3.18
N LYS A 12 -6.25 -1.22 3.50
CA LYS A 12 -7.54 -0.58 3.83
C LYS A 12 -7.58 -0.28 5.31
N VAL A 13 -8.09 0.90 5.67
CA VAL A 13 -8.07 1.41 7.05
C VAL A 13 -9.50 1.79 7.46
N GLY A 14 -10.06 1.04 8.42
CA GLY A 14 -11.39 1.33 8.99
C GLY A 14 -11.35 2.42 10.07
N ASP A 15 -10.42 2.30 11.03
CA ASP A 15 -10.18 3.33 12.04
C ASP A 15 -8.86 4.07 11.82
N ARG A 16 -8.97 5.29 11.29
CA ARG A 16 -7.82 6.18 11.05
C ARG A 16 -7.13 6.64 12.35
N LYS A 17 -7.88 6.79 13.47
CA LYS A 17 -7.36 7.28 14.76
C LYS A 17 -6.49 6.23 15.45
N ASP A 18 -6.92 4.97 15.44
CA ASP A 18 -6.14 3.86 16.00
C ASP A 18 -4.95 3.51 15.10
N THR A 19 -5.18 3.47 13.79
CA THR A 19 -4.15 3.14 12.79
C THR A 19 -3.01 4.15 12.75
N ILE A 20 -3.27 5.46 12.87
CA ILE A 20 -2.17 6.44 12.86
C ILE A 20 -1.29 6.30 14.09
N LYS A 21 -1.86 6.13 15.29
CA LYS A 21 -1.11 5.90 16.53
C LYS A 21 -0.26 4.64 16.46
N PHE A 22 -0.80 3.58 15.86
CA PHE A 22 -0.02 2.38 15.62
C PHE A 22 1.23 2.69 14.78
N TYR A 23 1.08 3.35 13.64
CA TYR A 23 2.23 3.64 12.78
C TYR A 23 3.19 4.71 13.33
N THR A 24 2.73 5.76 14.03
CA THR A 24 3.61 6.81 14.57
C THR A 24 4.14 6.50 15.97
N GLU A 25 3.28 6.13 16.93
CA GLU A 25 3.64 5.97 18.35
C GLU A 25 4.21 4.57 18.64
N VAL A 26 3.59 3.51 18.11
CA VAL A 26 4.07 2.14 18.34
C VAL A 26 5.28 1.84 17.45
N LEU A 27 5.40 2.46 16.28
CA LEU A 27 6.34 2.05 15.23
C LEU A 27 7.31 3.14 14.77
N GLY A 28 7.19 4.37 15.25
CA GLY A 28 8.13 5.46 15.00
C GLY A 28 8.17 5.94 13.53
N MET A 29 7.13 5.66 12.74
CA MET A 29 7.03 6.12 11.36
C MET A 29 6.56 7.59 11.31
N LYS A 30 6.77 8.24 10.17
CA LYS A 30 6.35 9.61 9.92
C LYS A 30 5.37 9.66 8.76
N VAL A 31 4.38 10.55 8.83
CA VAL A 31 3.55 10.90 7.68
C VAL A 31 4.45 11.57 6.64
N LEU A 32 4.50 10.99 5.45
CA LEU A 32 5.30 11.51 4.33
C LEU A 32 4.47 12.47 3.49
N ARG A 33 3.20 12.14 3.26
CA ARG A 33 2.19 12.99 2.61
C ARG A 33 0.79 12.47 2.90
N HIS A 34 -0.19 13.36 2.86
CA HIS A 34 -1.60 13.06 3.01
C HIS A 34 -2.39 13.76 1.90
N GLU A 35 -3.40 13.09 1.37
CA GLU A 35 -4.29 13.58 0.32
C GLU A 35 -5.74 13.21 0.63
N GLU A 36 -6.66 14.16 0.49
CA GLU A 36 -8.11 13.92 0.52
C GLU A 36 -8.69 14.01 -0.90
N PHE A 37 -9.62 13.13 -1.23
CA PHE A 37 -10.26 13.02 -2.54
C PHE A 37 -11.78 13.08 -2.38
N GLU A 38 -12.43 13.92 -3.18
CA GLU A 38 -13.87 14.16 -3.14
C GLU A 38 -14.70 13.10 -3.90
N GLU A 39 -14.05 12.31 -4.77
CA GLU A 39 -14.68 11.33 -5.66
C GLU A 39 -13.89 10.00 -5.71
N GLY A 40 -14.55 8.93 -6.16
CA GLY A 40 -13.96 7.61 -6.36
C GLY A 40 -12.77 7.63 -7.34
N CYS A 41 -11.80 6.73 -7.14
CA CYS A 41 -10.61 6.73 -7.98
C CYS A 41 -10.87 6.04 -9.34
N LYS A 42 -10.53 6.72 -10.46
CA LYS A 42 -10.58 6.19 -11.85
C LYS A 42 -9.90 4.83 -12.05
N ALA A 43 -8.94 4.47 -11.18
CA ALA A 43 -8.20 3.20 -11.18
C ALA A 43 -8.44 2.37 -9.91
N SER A 44 -9.60 2.57 -9.27
CA SER A 44 -10.05 1.86 -8.05
C SER A 44 -8.96 1.76 -6.97
N CYS A 45 -8.14 2.81 -6.78
CA CYS A 45 -7.08 2.81 -5.76
C CYS A 45 -7.62 2.73 -4.34
N ASN A 46 -8.89 3.12 -4.15
CA ASN A 46 -9.66 2.98 -2.93
C ASN A 46 -10.56 1.71 -2.93
N GLY A 47 -10.42 0.81 -3.91
CA GLY A 47 -11.30 -0.35 -4.09
C GLY A 47 -12.60 0.00 -4.82
N PRO A 48 -13.71 -0.72 -4.56
CA PRO A 48 -14.98 -0.56 -5.28
C PRO A 48 -15.85 0.62 -4.77
N TYR A 49 -15.28 1.55 -3.99
CA TYR A 49 -16.03 2.62 -3.34
C TYR A 49 -16.00 3.90 -4.19
N ASP A 50 -17.17 4.51 -4.40
CA ASP A 50 -17.35 5.69 -5.27
C ASP A 50 -17.50 7.02 -4.49
N GLY A 51 -17.28 6.98 -3.18
CA GLY A 51 -17.37 8.13 -2.29
C GLY A 51 -16.01 8.76 -1.95
N LYS A 52 -16.05 9.81 -1.12
CA LYS A 52 -14.86 10.49 -0.59
C LYS A 52 -13.90 9.49 0.07
N TRP A 53 -12.60 9.72 -0.09
CA TRP A 53 -11.56 8.87 0.50
C TRP A 53 -10.25 9.63 0.69
N SER A 54 -9.44 9.18 1.65
CA SER A 54 -8.14 9.76 1.96
C SER A 54 -7.00 8.78 1.64
N LYS A 55 -5.86 9.28 1.16
CA LYS A 55 -4.60 8.53 1.07
C LYS A 55 -3.57 9.12 2.02
N THR A 56 -2.86 8.27 2.75
CA THR A 56 -1.75 8.68 3.61
C THR A 56 -0.56 7.77 3.37
N MET A 57 0.58 8.35 3.02
CA MET A 57 1.85 7.62 2.96
C MET A 57 2.57 7.80 4.28
N ILE A 58 3.02 6.71 4.89
CA ILE A 58 3.64 6.71 6.22
C ILE A 58 4.82 5.75 6.27
N GLY A 59 6.01 6.26 6.58
CA GLY A 59 7.29 5.55 6.42
C GLY A 59 8.43 6.11 7.26
N TYR A 60 9.65 5.59 7.07
CA TYR A 60 10.85 6.02 7.79
C TYR A 60 11.65 7.11 7.07
N GLY A 61 11.48 7.23 5.75
CA GLY A 61 12.16 8.18 4.89
C GLY A 61 11.38 8.42 3.59
N PRO A 62 11.94 9.20 2.66
CA PRO A 62 11.29 9.54 1.39
C PRO A 62 10.93 8.33 0.53
N GLU A 63 9.85 8.45 -0.25
CA GLU A 63 9.41 7.42 -1.21
C GLU A 63 10.39 7.21 -2.39
N ASP A 64 11.47 7.99 -2.51
CA ASP A 64 12.49 7.85 -3.56
C ASP A 64 13.45 6.68 -3.32
N ASP A 65 13.81 6.44 -2.05
CA ASP A 65 14.86 5.51 -1.60
C ASP A 65 14.38 4.50 -0.54
N HIS A 66 13.14 4.63 -0.03
CA HIS A 66 12.52 3.69 0.92
C HIS A 66 11.32 2.94 0.31
N PHE A 67 11.23 1.64 0.60
CA PHE A 67 10.00 0.86 0.49
C PHE A 67 9.19 1.03 1.77
N ILE A 68 7.91 1.38 1.65
CA ILE A 68 7.16 1.91 2.79
C ILE A 68 6.36 0.81 3.52
N THR A 69 6.81 0.33 4.71
CA THR A 69 6.08 -0.47 5.78
C THR A 69 6.88 -1.07 7.02
N LYS A 70 7.02 -0.33 8.15
CA LYS A 70 7.14 -0.78 9.59
C LYS A 70 8.44 -1.39 10.24
N GLY A 71 8.59 -1.15 11.57
CA GLY A 71 9.60 -1.65 12.53
C GLY A 71 9.12 -1.98 13.97
N TRP A 72 9.81 -1.47 15.00
CA TRP A 72 9.93 -1.94 16.43
C TRP A 72 8.94 -1.32 17.45
N PRO A 73 8.74 -1.81 18.72
CA PRO A 73 9.47 -2.85 19.50
C PRO A 73 8.62 -4.07 20.01
N THR A 74 9.21 -4.98 20.83
CA THR A 74 8.71 -6.37 20.98
C THR A 74 8.76 -7.00 22.39
N LYS A 75 8.03 -8.12 22.58
CA LYS A 75 8.33 -9.20 23.55
C LYS A 75 8.64 -10.50 22.78
N LYS A 76 9.42 -11.41 23.38
CA LYS A 76 10.10 -12.51 22.69
C LYS A 76 9.25 -13.78 22.49
N ASP A 77 9.27 -14.29 21.26
CA ASP A 77 9.40 -15.71 20.96
C ASP A 77 10.17 -15.89 19.62
N ASN A 78 10.94 -16.98 19.47
CA ASN A 78 11.61 -17.42 18.22
C ASN A 78 12.28 -16.35 17.32
N ASN A 79 12.91 -15.31 17.90
CA ASN A 79 13.66 -14.23 17.21
C ASN A 79 12.88 -13.37 16.18
N VAL A 80 11.58 -13.58 16.01
CA VAL A 80 10.71 -12.75 15.15
C VAL A 80 9.43 -12.47 15.90
N ALA A 81 9.21 -11.21 16.30
CA ALA A 81 7.95 -10.85 16.94
C ALA A 81 6.88 -10.60 15.87
N ILE A 82 5.66 -11.05 16.15
CA ILE A 82 4.49 -10.82 15.29
C ILE A 82 3.65 -9.72 15.94
N LEU A 83 3.40 -8.65 15.18
CA LEU A 83 2.51 -7.55 15.57
C LEU A 83 1.37 -7.45 14.57
N GLU A 84 0.13 -7.46 15.05
CA GLU A 84 -1.05 -7.24 14.23
C GLU A 84 -1.45 -5.75 14.26
N ALA A 85 -1.72 -5.17 13.09
CA ALA A 85 -2.25 -3.82 12.98
C ALA A 85 -3.78 -3.81 13.11
N PRO A 86 -4.40 -2.66 13.46
CA PRO A 86 -5.84 -2.49 13.28
C PRO A 86 -6.25 -2.86 11.84
N GLY A 87 -7.23 -3.76 11.71
CA GLY A 87 -7.59 -4.38 10.42
C GLY A 87 -6.94 -5.74 10.12
N GLY A 88 -6.21 -6.35 11.07
CA GLY A 88 -5.75 -7.75 10.99
C GLY A 88 -4.41 -7.98 10.28
N TYR A 89 -3.73 -6.91 9.83
CA TYR A 89 -2.49 -7.03 9.07
C TYR A 89 -1.30 -7.44 9.94
N LYS A 90 -0.74 -8.61 9.67
CA LYS A 90 0.39 -9.18 10.43
C LYS A 90 1.73 -8.66 9.92
N TYR A 91 2.57 -8.28 10.87
CA TYR A 91 3.92 -7.79 10.64
C TYR A 91 4.93 -8.58 11.44
N PHE A 92 6.08 -8.87 10.82
CA PHE A 92 7.13 -9.73 11.34
C PHE A 92 8.38 -8.89 11.60
N ILE A 93 8.79 -8.81 12.86
CA ILE A 93 9.81 -7.87 13.36
C ILE A 93 11.06 -8.67 13.76
N CYS A 94 12.14 -8.58 12.96
CA CYS A 94 13.34 -9.41 13.08
C CYS A 94 14.48 -8.68 13.80
N ASP A 95 14.91 -9.17 14.97
CA ASP A 95 15.92 -8.52 15.84
C ASP A 95 17.34 -8.57 15.26
N GLN A 96 17.63 -7.66 14.33
CA GLN A 96 18.94 -7.50 13.71
C GLN A 96 19.29 -6.02 13.58
N GLN A 97 20.34 -5.58 14.28
CA GLN A 97 20.95 -4.28 14.03
C GLN A 97 21.50 -4.25 12.60
N LYS A 98 20.95 -3.36 11.77
CA LYS A 98 21.49 -3.00 10.45
C LYS A 98 22.07 -1.59 10.49
N SER A 99 22.92 -1.26 9.52
CA SER A 99 23.52 0.06 9.39
C SER A 99 22.46 1.17 9.26
N ASN A 100 22.71 2.32 9.89
CA ASN A 100 21.79 3.48 10.02
C ASN A 100 21.33 4.16 8.71
N SER A 101 21.59 3.57 7.54
CA SER A 101 21.28 4.11 6.21
C SER A 101 20.52 3.13 5.30
N ALA A 102 20.06 2.00 5.84
CA ALA A 102 19.25 1.05 5.10
C ALA A 102 17.79 1.16 5.56
N ASP A 103 16.88 1.18 4.59
CA ASP A 103 15.44 1.15 4.85
C ASP A 103 15.08 0.00 5.82
N PRO A 104 14.43 0.27 6.97
CA PRO A 104 14.02 -0.76 7.92
C PRO A 104 13.11 -1.84 7.31
N VAL A 105 12.46 -1.56 6.18
CA VAL A 105 11.46 -2.41 5.58
C VAL A 105 12.08 -3.33 4.55
N GLN A 106 12.11 -4.61 4.89
CA GLN A 106 12.94 -5.56 4.14
C GLN A 106 12.17 -6.37 3.09
N LYS A 107 10.84 -6.53 3.28
CA LYS A 107 10.09 -7.61 2.63
C LYS A 107 8.57 -7.47 2.85
N VAL A 108 7.81 -7.65 1.77
CA VAL A 108 6.39 -8.04 1.82
C VAL A 108 6.31 -9.54 1.52
N SER A 109 5.44 -10.26 2.23
CA SER A 109 5.12 -11.66 1.93
C SER A 109 3.68 -11.72 1.45
N LEU A 110 3.43 -12.38 0.32
CA LEU A 110 2.06 -12.70 -0.13
C LEU A 110 1.83 -14.21 -0.02
N ALA A 111 0.60 -14.61 0.27
CA ALA A 111 0.19 -16.01 0.17
C ALA A 111 -0.04 -16.37 -1.30
N CYS A 112 0.38 -17.55 -1.74
CA CYS A 112 0.10 -18.07 -3.08
C CYS A 112 -0.49 -19.49 -3.00
N SER A 113 -1.29 -19.87 -3.99
CA SER A 113 -1.79 -21.25 -4.11
C SER A 113 -0.82 -22.19 -4.84
N ASN A 114 0.23 -21.65 -5.48
CA ASN A 114 1.25 -22.44 -6.17
C ASN A 114 2.57 -21.67 -6.30
N LEU A 115 3.58 -22.03 -5.49
CA LEU A 115 4.88 -21.34 -5.51
C LEU A 115 5.64 -21.46 -6.84
N GLN A 116 5.51 -22.59 -7.55
CA GLN A 116 6.24 -22.82 -8.82
C GLN A 116 5.77 -21.92 -9.96
N LYS A 117 4.48 -21.53 -9.97
CA LYS A 117 3.90 -20.66 -11.00
C LYS A 117 4.20 -19.17 -10.81
N SER A 118 4.62 -18.77 -9.62
CA SER A 118 4.66 -17.35 -9.21
C SER A 118 6.08 -16.82 -8.93
N LEU A 119 7.11 -17.48 -9.50
CA LEU A 119 8.53 -17.20 -9.27
C LEU A 119 8.98 -15.80 -9.77
N CYS A 120 9.00 -14.82 -8.86
CA CYS A 120 9.72 -13.55 -9.02
C CYS A 120 10.47 -13.20 -7.71
N LYS A 121 11.16 -12.05 -7.63
CA LYS A 121 11.92 -11.62 -6.42
C LYS A 121 11.01 -11.10 -5.27
N LEU A 122 9.95 -11.83 -4.98
CA LEU A 122 8.98 -11.59 -3.92
C LEU A 122 8.87 -12.89 -3.11
N GLU A 123 8.88 -12.84 -1.78
CA GLU A 123 8.69 -14.08 -1.03
C GLU A 123 7.21 -14.44 -0.99
N LEU A 124 6.87 -15.48 -1.75
CA LEU A 124 5.56 -16.07 -1.74
C LEU A 124 5.56 -17.28 -0.82
N LYS A 125 4.51 -17.42 -0.01
CA LYS A 125 4.31 -18.57 0.87
C LYS A 125 3.16 -19.40 0.34
N ASP A 126 3.49 -20.63 -0.05
CA ASP A 126 2.49 -21.64 -0.40
C ASP A 126 1.66 -21.97 0.86
N ILE A 127 0.34 -21.87 0.74
CA ILE A 127 -0.61 -22.17 1.82
C ILE A 127 -1.32 -23.52 1.63
N GLY A 128 -0.99 -24.27 0.57
CA GLY A 128 -1.58 -25.58 0.29
C GLY A 128 -3.06 -25.54 -0.12
N GLY A 129 -3.57 -24.37 -0.52
CA GLY A 129 -4.98 -24.14 -0.81
C GLY A 129 -5.24 -22.81 -1.55
N PRO A 130 -6.50 -22.49 -1.88
CA PRO A 130 -6.86 -21.25 -2.56
C PRO A 130 -6.63 -20.02 -1.67
N VAL A 131 -6.14 -18.93 -2.27
CA VAL A 131 -6.03 -17.64 -1.59
C VAL A 131 -7.41 -17.01 -1.46
N ASN A 132 -7.87 -16.80 -0.22
CA ASN A 132 -9.04 -15.99 0.06
C ASN A 132 -8.61 -14.57 0.44
N HIS A 133 -9.03 -13.59 -0.37
CA HIS A 133 -8.66 -12.18 -0.25
C HIS A 133 -9.50 -11.41 0.77
N GLU A 134 -10.70 -11.91 1.09
CA GLU A 134 -11.67 -11.29 1.99
C GLU A 134 -11.87 -9.78 1.73
N GLN A 135 -12.32 -9.00 2.72
CA GLN A 135 -12.44 -7.55 2.58
C GLN A 135 -11.09 -6.82 2.67
N ALA A 136 -10.09 -7.42 3.33
CA ALA A 136 -8.82 -6.78 3.68
C ALA A 136 -7.77 -6.75 2.55
N PHE A 137 -8.11 -7.20 1.34
CA PHE A 137 -7.18 -7.23 0.20
C PHE A 137 -6.50 -5.87 -0.07
N GLY A 138 -5.21 -5.94 -0.41
CA GLY A 138 -4.36 -4.79 -0.69
C GLY A 138 -3.79 -4.82 -2.11
N ARG A 139 -2.92 -3.84 -2.41
CA ARG A 139 -2.26 -3.69 -3.71
C ARG A 139 -0.77 -3.43 -3.51
N ILE A 140 0.09 -4.12 -4.24
CA ILE A 140 1.53 -3.82 -4.28
C ILE A 140 1.84 -2.89 -5.46
N ALA A 141 2.72 -1.91 -5.28
CA ALA A 141 3.09 -0.95 -6.30
C ALA A 141 4.58 -0.99 -6.64
N PHE A 142 4.87 -0.93 -7.94
CA PHE A 142 6.21 -0.80 -8.51
C PHE A 142 6.26 0.40 -9.46
N SER A 143 7.40 1.09 -9.55
CA SER A 143 7.68 2.01 -10.64
C SER A 143 8.58 1.39 -11.71
N CYS A 144 8.40 1.88 -12.93
CA CYS A 144 9.27 1.67 -14.09
C CYS A 144 9.27 2.96 -14.94
N PRO A 145 10.15 3.12 -15.94
CA PRO A 145 10.04 4.23 -16.90
C PRO A 145 8.64 4.28 -17.51
N THR A 146 8.08 5.49 -17.68
CA THR A 146 6.70 5.66 -18.20
C THR A 146 6.51 5.00 -19.57
N SER A 147 7.56 4.98 -20.39
CA SER A 147 7.59 4.32 -21.70
C SER A 147 7.43 2.79 -21.67
N GLU A 148 7.67 2.14 -20.53
CA GLU A 148 7.51 0.68 -20.38
C GLU A 148 6.07 0.25 -20.07
N LEU A 149 5.20 1.15 -19.60
CA LEU A 149 3.86 0.79 -19.11
C LEU A 149 2.99 0.11 -20.18
N ALA A 150 3.03 0.61 -21.42
CA ALA A 150 2.32 0.02 -22.56
C ALA A 150 2.85 -1.39 -22.88
N GLY A 151 4.17 -1.57 -22.90
CA GLY A 151 4.81 -2.88 -23.12
C GLY A 151 4.53 -3.89 -22.01
N ILE A 152 4.42 -3.44 -20.75
CA ILE A 152 3.99 -4.27 -19.62
C ILE A 152 2.54 -4.72 -19.79
N GLN A 153 1.63 -3.80 -20.16
CA GLN A 153 0.23 -4.14 -20.43
C GLN A 153 0.12 -5.17 -21.56
N ASP A 154 0.81 -4.96 -22.68
CA ASP A 154 0.75 -5.86 -23.83
C ASP A 154 1.36 -7.23 -23.51
N ALA A 155 2.44 -7.29 -22.72
CA ALA A 155 3.03 -8.56 -22.28
C ALA A 155 2.04 -9.38 -21.42
N VAL A 156 1.32 -8.75 -20.49
CA VAL A 156 0.30 -9.41 -19.66
C VAL A 156 -0.87 -9.89 -20.51
N LYS A 157 -1.38 -9.02 -21.40
CA LYS A 157 -2.48 -9.32 -22.33
C LYS A 157 -2.15 -10.51 -23.24
N ASN A 158 -0.97 -10.49 -23.86
CA ASN A 158 -0.51 -11.54 -24.78
C ASN A 158 -0.24 -12.87 -24.06
N SER A 159 0.04 -12.83 -22.75
CA SER A 159 0.19 -14.01 -21.90
C SER A 159 -1.15 -14.57 -21.37
N GLY A 160 -2.29 -13.94 -21.70
CA GLY A 160 -3.62 -14.33 -21.23
C GLY A 160 -3.92 -13.99 -19.77
N TYR A 161 -3.08 -13.20 -19.11
CA TYR A 161 -3.28 -12.77 -17.73
C TYR A 161 -4.19 -11.52 -17.63
N LYS A 162 -4.75 -11.30 -16.45
CA LYS A 162 -5.81 -10.31 -16.24
C LYS A 162 -5.24 -8.91 -16.04
N ILE A 163 -5.68 -7.98 -16.90
CA ILE A 163 -5.56 -6.53 -16.67
C ILE A 163 -6.80 -6.09 -15.89
N LEU A 164 -6.62 -5.45 -14.74
CA LEU A 164 -7.69 -4.89 -13.93
C LEU A 164 -8.04 -3.46 -14.36
N THR A 165 -7.01 -2.67 -14.68
CA THR A 165 -7.15 -1.32 -15.19
C THR A 165 -6.13 -1.11 -16.29
N PRO A 166 -6.56 -0.89 -17.55
CA PRO A 166 -5.68 -0.51 -18.65
C PRO A 166 -4.92 0.79 -18.35
N LEU A 167 -3.91 1.09 -19.16
CA LEU A 167 -3.09 2.29 -19.03
C LEU A 167 -3.95 3.56 -18.92
N VAL A 168 -3.88 4.23 -17.76
CA VAL A 168 -4.72 5.38 -17.42
C VAL A 168 -3.93 6.46 -16.68
N SER A 169 -4.28 7.73 -16.93
CA SER A 169 -3.74 8.88 -16.20
C SER A 169 -4.52 9.11 -14.90
N LEU A 170 -3.81 9.32 -13.80
CA LEU A 170 -4.36 9.62 -12.48
C LEU A 170 -3.86 10.95 -11.96
N ASP A 171 -4.81 11.82 -11.68
CA ASP A 171 -4.58 13.14 -11.12
C ASP A 171 -4.54 13.06 -9.59
N THR A 172 -3.82 13.98 -8.95
CA THR A 172 -3.86 14.19 -7.50
C THR A 172 -3.89 15.69 -7.23
N PRO A 173 -4.83 16.22 -6.45
CA PRO A 173 -5.00 17.67 -6.28
C PRO A 173 -3.70 18.37 -5.89
N GLY A 174 -3.29 19.34 -6.71
CA GLY A 174 -2.07 20.13 -6.50
C GLY A 174 -0.74 19.38 -6.72
N LYS A 175 -0.74 18.16 -7.25
CA LYS A 175 0.45 17.33 -7.49
C LYS A 175 0.53 16.83 -8.94
N ALA A 176 1.62 16.17 -9.30
CA ALA A 176 1.84 15.65 -10.65
C ALA A 176 0.84 14.53 -11.02
N THR A 177 0.26 14.62 -12.23
CA THR A 177 -0.50 13.52 -12.84
C THR A 177 0.44 12.37 -13.19
N VAL A 178 0.11 11.15 -12.76
CA VAL A 178 0.88 9.93 -13.03
C VAL A 178 0.15 9.00 -14.01
N HIS A 179 0.89 8.12 -14.67
CA HIS A 179 0.32 7.08 -15.54
C HIS A 179 0.48 5.72 -14.87
N VAL A 180 -0.59 4.92 -14.83
CA VAL A 180 -0.59 3.58 -14.22
C VAL A 180 -1.21 2.52 -15.12
N VAL A 181 -0.79 1.27 -14.93
CA VAL A 181 -1.53 0.07 -15.33
C VAL A 181 -1.69 -0.84 -14.12
N ILE A 182 -2.86 -1.46 -13.94
CA ILE A 182 -3.13 -2.37 -12.83
C ILE A 182 -3.47 -3.74 -13.36
N LEU A 183 -2.83 -4.74 -12.79
CA LEU A 183 -2.80 -6.14 -13.20
C LEU A 183 -3.27 -7.01 -12.02
N ALA A 184 -3.72 -8.23 -12.31
CA ALA A 184 -3.83 -9.28 -11.30
C ALA A 184 -2.84 -10.41 -11.63
N ASP A 185 -2.16 -10.92 -10.60
CA ASP A 185 -1.36 -12.13 -10.71
C ASP A 185 -2.25 -13.40 -10.76
N PRO A 186 -1.67 -14.62 -10.88
CA PRO A 186 -2.45 -15.85 -10.96
C PRO A 186 -3.34 -16.15 -9.75
N ASP A 187 -2.99 -15.62 -8.57
CA ASP A 187 -3.74 -15.77 -7.31
C ASP A 187 -4.72 -14.60 -7.07
N GLY A 188 -4.75 -13.60 -7.96
CA GLY A 188 -5.63 -12.44 -7.90
C GLY A 188 -5.07 -11.23 -7.14
N HIS A 189 -3.79 -11.24 -6.73
CA HIS A 189 -3.16 -10.10 -6.08
C HIS A 189 -3.06 -8.92 -7.03
N GLU A 190 -3.49 -7.73 -6.59
CA GLU A 190 -3.43 -6.52 -7.40
C GLU A 190 -2.00 -5.95 -7.45
N ILE A 191 -1.50 -5.72 -8.66
CA ILE A 191 -0.18 -5.14 -8.92
C ILE A 191 -0.33 -3.86 -9.72
N CYS A 192 0.12 -2.73 -9.17
CA CYS A 192 0.23 -1.45 -9.87
C CYS A 192 1.64 -1.27 -10.46
N PHE A 193 1.73 -0.94 -11.73
CA PHE A 193 2.92 -0.31 -12.31
C PHE A 193 2.63 1.17 -12.59
N VAL A 194 3.51 2.06 -12.12
CA VAL A 194 3.43 3.52 -12.31
C VAL A 194 4.69 4.06 -13.00
N GLY A 195 4.53 5.11 -13.81
CA GLY A 195 5.66 5.83 -14.40
C GLY A 195 6.53 6.53 -13.35
N ASP A 196 7.78 6.12 -13.19
CA ASP A 196 8.69 6.59 -12.13
C ASP A 196 8.92 8.10 -12.20
N GLU A 197 9.03 8.67 -13.40
CA GLU A 197 9.38 10.08 -13.61
C GLU A 197 8.33 11.03 -12.99
N ALA A 198 7.05 10.78 -13.28
CA ALA A 198 5.96 11.54 -12.69
C ALA A 198 5.68 11.12 -11.23
N PHE A 199 5.94 9.86 -10.88
CA PHE A 199 5.76 9.37 -9.51
C PHE A 199 6.71 10.05 -8.53
N ARG A 200 7.97 10.33 -8.90
CA ARG A 200 8.92 11.09 -8.06
C ARG A 200 8.44 12.50 -7.75
N GLU A 201 7.80 13.16 -8.71
CA GLU A 201 7.20 14.49 -8.49
C GLU A 201 5.95 14.41 -7.60
N LEU A 202 5.11 13.39 -7.77
CA LEU A 202 3.93 13.13 -6.92
C LEU A 202 4.30 12.76 -5.47
N SER A 203 5.37 12.00 -5.30
CA SER A 203 5.77 11.35 -4.02
C SER A 203 6.73 12.18 -3.16
N LYS A 204 6.94 13.46 -3.49
CA LYS A 204 7.68 14.39 -2.64
C LYS A 204 7.04 14.48 -1.26
N VAL A 205 7.89 14.38 -0.23
CA VAL A 205 7.49 14.55 1.17
C VAL A 205 6.88 15.95 1.34
N ASP A 206 5.67 16.00 1.89
CA ASP A 206 4.96 17.24 2.18
C ASP A 206 5.24 17.65 3.64
N PRO A 207 5.93 18.78 3.90
CA PRO A 207 6.19 19.28 5.25
C PRO A 207 4.90 19.58 6.05
N LYS A 208 3.74 19.69 5.39
CA LYS A 208 2.44 19.90 6.02
C LYS A 208 1.63 18.60 6.19
N GLY A 209 2.11 17.46 5.69
CA GLY A 209 1.35 16.21 5.63
C GLY A 209 0.79 15.73 6.98
N GLU A 210 1.55 15.92 8.06
CA GLU A 210 1.10 15.60 9.43
C GLU A 210 -0.04 16.53 9.90
N GLY A 211 0.06 17.84 9.60
CA GLY A 211 -0.99 18.81 9.90
C GLY A 211 -2.27 18.55 9.11
N LEU A 212 -2.15 18.28 7.81
CA LEU A 212 -3.28 17.92 6.94
C LEU A 212 -3.99 16.65 7.42
N LEU A 213 -3.25 15.60 7.79
CA LEU A 213 -3.83 14.39 8.36
C LEU A 213 -4.53 14.67 9.71
N LYS A 214 -3.95 15.52 10.55
CA LYS A 214 -4.57 15.92 11.82
C LYS A 214 -5.90 16.64 11.59
N GLU A 215 -5.94 17.61 10.68
CA GLU A 215 -7.16 18.32 10.29
C GLU A 215 -8.23 17.35 9.77
N ALA A 216 -7.85 16.39 8.93
CA ALA A 216 -8.75 15.35 8.40
C ALA A 216 -9.28 14.37 9.47
N ILE A 217 -8.51 14.09 10.52
CA ILE A 217 -8.92 13.28 11.68
C ILE A 217 -9.83 14.08 12.62
N ASP A 218 -9.50 15.35 12.88
CA ASP A 218 -10.30 16.22 13.76
C ASP A 218 -11.66 16.56 13.12
N ALA A 219 -11.75 16.60 11.78
CA ALA A 219 -12.98 16.76 11.02
C ALA A 219 -13.78 15.44 10.82
N ASP A 220 -13.28 14.29 11.26
CA ASP A 220 -13.85 12.98 11.00
C ASP A 220 -15.15 12.70 11.78
N LYS A 221 -16.27 12.62 11.05
CA LYS A 221 -17.60 12.28 11.59
C LYS A 221 -18.08 10.87 11.27
N SER A 222 -17.18 9.98 10.83
CA SER A 222 -17.51 8.58 10.56
C SER A 222 -18.13 7.88 11.78
N ASP A 223 -17.61 8.15 12.99
CA ASP A 223 -18.13 7.58 14.24
C ASP A 223 -19.64 7.89 14.44
N GLU A 224 -20.05 9.14 14.17
CA GLU A 224 -21.48 9.52 14.19
C GLU A 224 -22.30 8.83 13.09
N TRP A 225 -21.71 8.67 11.90
CA TRP A 225 -22.38 8.08 10.75
C TRP A 225 -22.64 6.58 10.96
N PHE A 226 -21.64 5.83 11.44
CA PHE A 226 -21.74 4.41 11.78
C PHE A 226 -22.78 4.21 12.90
N ALA A 227 -22.75 5.03 13.95
CA ALA A 227 -23.76 5.01 15.02
C ALA A 227 -25.19 5.26 14.50
N LYS A 228 -25.38 6.25 13.62
CA LYS A 228 -26.68 6.54 12.96
C LYS A 228 -27.17 5.42 12.03
N LYS A 229 -26.28 4.53 11.58
CA LYS A 229 -26.59 3.38 10.72
C LYS A 229 -26.71 2.06 11.46
N GLY A 230 -26.38 2.01 12.76
CA GLY A 230 -26.34 0.76 13.53
C GLY A 230 -25.24 -0.20 13.08
N LEU A 231 -24.19 0.31 12.42
CA LEU A 231 -23.08 -0.47 11.88
C LEU A 231 -21.83 -0.32 12.76
N SER A 232 -20.99 -1.35 12.82
CA SER A 232 -19.65 -1.23 13.41
C SER A 232 -18.69 -0.58 12.41
N LYS A 233 -17.81 0.30 12.88
CA LYS A 233 -16.72 0.91 12.10
C LYS A 233 -15.57 -0.08 11.81
N VAL A 234 -15.45 -1.09 12.65
CA VAL A 234 -14.46 -2.18 12.54
C VAL A 234 -15.20 -3.49 12.68
N GLU A 235 -15.23 -4.29 11.63
CA GLU A 235 -15.62 -5.71 11.74
C GLU A 235 -14.48 -6.45 12.45
N LYS A 236 -14.83 -7.24 13.47
CA LYS A 236 -13.88 -8.02 14.29
C LYS A 236 -13.85 -9.48 13.84
#